data_AF-A0A9D9QDX7-F1
#
_entry.id   AF-A0A9D9QDX7-F1
#
_cell.length_a   1.000
_cell.length_b   1.000
_cell.length_c   1.000
_cell.angle_alpha   90.00
_cell.angle_beta   90.00
_cell.angle_gamma   90.00
#
_symmetry.space_group_name_H-M   'P 1'
#
loop_
_entity.id
_entity.type
_entity.pdbx_description
1 polymer ?
#
loop_
_entity_poly.entity_id
_entity_poly.type
_entity_poly.pdbx_seq_one_letter_code
_entity_poly.pdbx_strand_id
1 'polypeptide(L)'
;MFIRKSLRIGFFLTAVLISVTASAQDRDKVSADTLLYEQLCAKHVTENYHAPYTVNKRDLQSTAERGIYIVKGKSFQVKSLTSDFYVRENRGSYEPIFDKRYPVESFTNILLNRVKENKLKIEITQHMYGNTKKVPVQNMQNIYDLLARNMDIYCSVTSINKEKMEATLVFHHRKLNFIHMFIVSVPTDDLFEEGGVVTAKLYGNIPQSNIRTLFGKYKE
;
A
#
# COMPACT_ATOMS: atom_id res chain seq x y z
N MET A 1 9.03 59.52 1.89
CA MET A 1 8.13 58.61 1.14
C MET A 1 8.60 57.18 1.37
N PHE A 2 7.93 56.50 2.30
CA PHE A 2 8.13 55.08 2.63
C PHE A 2 7.66 54.20 1.46
N ILE A 3 8.30 53.06 1.25
CA ILE A 3 7.69 51.72 1.38
C ILE A 3 8.82 50.69 1.28
N ARG A 4 9.10 50.07 2.44
CA ARG A 4 9.76 48.77 2.55
C ARG A 4 8.87 47.74 1.84
N LYS A 5 9.41 46.96 0.90
CA LYS A 5 8.77 45.70 0.48
C LYS A 5 9.54 44.52 1.04
N SER A 6 8.76 43.70 1.73
CA SER A 6 9.14 42.67 2.67
C SER A 6 9.84 41.50 2.03
N LEU A 7 10.90 41.08 2.70
CA LEU A 7 11.33 39.70 2.82
C LEU A 7 10.11 38.78 3.04
N ARG A 8 9.77 37.93 2.07
CA ARG A 8 8.87 36.78 2.31
C ARG A 8 9.71 35.51 2.32
N ILE A 9 10.10 35.16 3.54
CA ILE A 9 10.54 33.84 3.96
C ILE A 9 9.38 32.88 3.67
N GLY A 10 9.46 32.15 2.55
CA GLY A 10 8.58 31.04 2.22
C GLY A 10 9.25 29.73 2.62
N PHE A 11 9.45 29.52 3.93
CA PHE A 11 10.12 28.35 4.50
C PHE A 11 9.09 27.48 5.24
N PHE A 12 8.07 26.97 4.56
CA PHE A 12 7.11 26.05 5.18
C PHE A 12 6.49 25.14 4.11
N LEU A 13 7.14 24.02 3.77
CA LEU A 13 6.46 22.79 3.34
C LEU A 13 7.39 21.57 3.10
N THR A 14 8.70 21.69 3.30
CA THR A 14 9.64 20.57 3.09
C THR A 14 10.00 19.78 4.34
N ALA A 15 9.49 20.14 5.52
CA ALA A 15 9.90 19.51 6.79
C ALA A 15 9.02 18.32 7.23
N VAL A 16 7.85 18.09 6.63
CA VAL A 16 6.94 17.01 7.09
C VAL A 16 7.32 15.65 6.51
N LEU A 17 7.97 15.57 5.34
CA LEU A 17 8.37 14.28 4.76
C LEU A 17 9.68 13.70 5.35
N ILE A 18 10.59 14.54 5.86
CA ILE A 18 11.92 14.09 6.31
C ILE A 18 11.86 13.44 7.71
N SER A 19 10.87 13.77 8.54
CA SER A 19 10.70 13.17 9.88
C SER A 19 10.11 11.76 9.87
N VAL A 20 9.55 11.30 8.74
CA VAL A 20 8.71 10.08 8.64
C VAL A 20 9.51 8.78 8.80
N THR A 21 10.80 8.77 8.44
CA THR A 21 11.58 7.51 8.38
C THR A 21 12.55 7.33 9.54
N ALA A 22 13.02 8.40 10.17
CA ALA A 22 14.00 8.29 11.26
C ALA A 22 13.38 7.81 12.59
N SER A 23 12.08 8.03 12.82
CA SER A 23 11.52 7.89 14.18
C SER A 23 10.88 6.54 14.51
N ALA A 24 10.69 5.62 13.56
CA ALA A 24 9.98 4.36 13.84
C ALA A 24 10.90 3.27 14.43
N GLN A 25 12.21 3.32 14.13
CA GLN A 25 13.14 2.25 14.50
C GLN A 25 13.63 2.33 15.95
N ASP A 26 13.64 3.53 16.55
CA ASP A 26 14.06 3.77 17.94
C ASP A 26 12.87 3.92 18.91
N ARG A 27 11.64 3.93 18.40
CA ARG A 27 10.43 4.00 19.24
C ARG A 27 10.04 2.60 19.69
N ASP A 28 9.53 2.52 20.92
CA ASP A 28 8.82 1.33 21.34
C ASP A 28 7.58 1.10 20.46
N LYS A 29 7.12 -0.14 20.42
CA LYS A 29 6.00 -0.58 19.57
C LYS A 29 4.73 0.25 19.76
N VAL A 30 4.42 0.64 21.00
CA VAL A 30 3.21 1.41 21.33
C VAL A 30 3.30 2.80 20.72
N SER A 31 4.45 3.46 20.89
CA SER A 31 4.72 4.78 20.32
C SER A 31 4.70 4.78 18.79
N ALA A 32 5.26 3.75 18.16
CA ALA A 32 5.27 3.61 16.69
C ALA A 32 3.86 3.39 16.13
N ASP A 33 3.05 2.55 16.77
CA ASP A 33 1.67 2.32 16.34
C ASP A 33 0.76 3.52 16.58
N THR A 34 0.99 4.26 17.66
CA THR A 34 0.25 5.49 17.96
C THR A 34 0.53 6.56 16.90
N LEU A 35 1.79 6.74 16.51
CA LEU A 35 2.15 7.65 15.42
C LEU A 35 1.47 7.25 14.10
N LEU A 36 1.51 5.97 13.73
CA LEU A 36 0.86 5.49 12.52
C LEU A 36 -0.65 5.78 12.53
N TYR A 37 -1.31 5.54 13.68
CA TYR A 37 -2.73 5.84 13.85
C TYR A 37 -3.03 7.33 13.64
N GLU A 38 -2.24 8.21 14.27
CA GLU A 38 -2.39 9.66 14.14
C GLU A 38 -2.19 10.13 12.70
N GLN A 39 -1.19 9.58 12.00
CA GLN A 39 -0.94 9.87 10.59
C GLN A 39 -2.11 9.42 9.71
N LEU A 40 -2.65 8.21 9.94
CA LEU A 40 -3.81 7.70 9.22
C LEU A 40 -5.08 8.52 9.48
N CYS A 41 -5.21 9.14 10.66
CA CYS A 41 -6.34 10.01 10.98
C CYS A 41 -6.18 11.45 10.46
N ALA A 42 -4.96 11.86 10.11
CA ALA A 42 -4.68 13.20 9.63
C ALA A 42 -5.30 13.42 8.24
N LYS A 43 -5.82 14.63 8.00
CA LYS A 43 -6.28 15.01 6.67
C LYS A 43 -5.08 15.25 5.76
N HIS A 44 -4.96 14.45 4.71
CA HIS A 44 -3.94 14.63 3.68
C HIS A 44 -4.43 15.62 2.61
N VAL A 45 -3.55 16.54 2.18
CA VAL A 45 -3.73 17.36 0.97
C VAL A 45 -3.11 16.57 -0.18
N THR A 46 -3.93 16.26 -1.17
CA THR A 46 -3.72 15.17 -2.15
C THR A 46 -2.89 15.60 -3.36
N GLU A 47 -1.77 14.92 -3.57
CA GLU A 47 -1.34 14.52 -4.90
C GLU A 47 -1.34 12.99 -4.91
N ASN A 48 -2.32 12.39 -5.61
CA ASN A 48 -2.44 10.93 -5.71
C ASN A 48 -1.10 10.34 -6.14
N TYR A 49 -0.44 9.62 -5.23
CA TYR A 49 0.81 8.96 -5.51
C TYR A 49 0.54 7.66 -6.26
N HIS A 50 1.13 7.52 -7.44
CA HIS A 50 1.23 6.25 -8.14
C HIS A 50 2.69 5.95 -8.39
N ALA A 51 3.17 4.80 -7.92
CA ALA A 51 4.52 4.37 -8.20
C ALA A 51 4.69 4.21 -9.72
N PRO A 52 5.72 4.82 -10.34
CA PRO A 52 5.95 4.64 -11.76
C PRO A 52 6.20 3.16 -12.04
N TYR A 53 5.71 2.70 -13.20
CA TYR A 53 5.99 1.37 -13.71
C TYR A 53 6.21 1.47 -15.21
N THR A 54 7.09 0.60 -15.71
CA THR A 54 7.34 0.43 -17.13
C THR A 54 7.06 -1.02 -17.47
N VAL A 55 6.25 -1.25 -18.51
CA VAL A 55 5.98 -2.59 -18.99
C VAL A 55 6.92 -2.88 -20.15
N ASN A 56 7.92 -3.73 -19.92
CA ASN A 56 8.73 -4.27 -21.01
C ASN A 56 8.08 -5.56 -21.50
N LYS A 57 7.90 -5.68 -22.82
CA LYS A 57 7.30 -6.88 -23.44
C LYS A 57 8.04 -8.18 -23.10
N ARG A 58 9.34 -8.11 -22.81
CA ARG A 58 10.18 -9.26 -22.43
C ARG A 58 9.90 -9.78 -21.03
N ASP A 59 9.34 -8.94 -20.17
CA ASP A 59 9.07 -9.26 -18.76
C ASP A 59 7.62 -9.75 -18.54
N LEU A 60 6.84 -9.82 -19.62
CA LEU A 60 5.45 -10.28 -19.60
C LEU A 60 5.37 -11.80 -19.58
N GLN A 61 4.56 -12.32 -18.66
CA GLN A 61 4.16 -13.72 -18.65
C GLN A 61 2.70 -13.85 -19.10
N SER A 62 2.44 -14.71 -20.07
CA SER A 62 1.07 -15.00 -20.50
C SER A 62 0.29 -15.69 -19.39
N THR A 63 -0.99 -15.34 -19.26
CA THR A 63 -1.94 -16.11 -18.44
C THR A 63 -2.67 -17.14 -19.31
N ALA A 64 -3.55 -17.94 -18.70
CA ALA A 64 -4.47 -18.80 -19.44
C ALA A 64 -5.47 -17.98 -20.27
N GLU A 65 -5.76 -16.74 -19.86
CA GLU A 65 -6.67 -15.83 -20.54
C GLU A 65 -5.97 -15.08 -21.67
N ARG A 66 -6.58 -15.10 -22.86
CA ARG A 66 -5.99 -14.49 -24.05
C ARG A 66 -5.93 -12.97 -23.91
N GLY A 67 -4.75 -12.40 -24.15
CA GLY A 67 -4.53 -10.95 -24.11
C GLY A 67 -4.36 -10.38 -22.69
N ILE A 68 -4.28 -11.24 -21.68
CA ILE A 68 -3.96 -10.88 -20.30
C ILE A 68 -2.57 -11.39 -19.95
N TYR A 69 -1.77 -10.49 -19.39
CA TYR A 69 -0.38 -10.73 -19.05
C TYR A 69 -0.10 -10.33 -17.60
N ILE A 70 0.84 -11.04 -16.99
CA ILE A 70 1.42 -10.70 -15.70
C ILE A 70 2.72 -9.93 -15.94
N VAL A 71 2.85 -8.76 -15.33
CA VAL A 71 4.12 -8.08 -15.16
C VAL A 71 4.74 -8.60 -13.86
N LYS A 72 5.83 -9.37 -13.99
CA LYS A 72 6.44 -10.01 -12.83
C LYS A 72 7.17 -9.02 -11.92
N GLY A 73 6.82 -9.10 -10.65
CA GLY A 73 7.41 -8.36 -9.56
C GLY A 73 8.30 -9.25 -8.68
N LYS A 74 8.53 -8.77 -7.46
CA LYS A 74 9.29 -9.51 -6.45
C LYS A 74 8.32 -10.25 -5.52
N SER A 75 8.76 -11.37 -4.95
CA SER A 75 8.09 -12.02 -3.83
C SER A 75 8.62 -11.52 -2.49
N PHE A 76 7.77 -11.47 -1.47
CA PHE A 76 8.14 -11.14 -0.10
C PHE A 76 7.78 -12.28 0.85
N GLN A 77 8.80 -12.89 1.46
CA GLN A 77 8.75 -14.00 2.43
C GLN A 77 8.11 -15.31 1.96
N VAL A 78 6.95 -15.26 1.31
CA VAL A 78 6.23 -16.41 0.74
C VAL A 78 5.97 -16.18 -0.75
N LYS A 79 5.91 -17.26 -1.53
CA LYS A 79 5.81 -17.19 -3.00
C LYS A 79 4.54 -16.51 -3.50
N SER A 80 3.44 -16.58 -2.75
CA SER A 80 2.15 -15.99 -3.14
C SER A 80 2.05 -14.50 -2.85
N LEU A 81 2.91 -13.95 -2.00
CA LEU A 81 2.91 -12.53 -1.63
C LEU A 81 3.89 -11.80 -2.55
N THR A 82 3.36 -11.22 -3.63
CA THR A 82 4.18 -10.65 -4.70
C THR A 82 3.76 -9.23 -5.04
N SER A 83 4.63 -8.53 -5.76
CA SER A 83 4.30 -7.26 -6.42
C SER A 83 3.96 -7.48 -7.90
N ASP A 84 3.48 -8.67 -8.26
CA ASP A 84 3.00 -9.00 -9.61
C ASP A 84 1.70 -8.24 -9.88
N PHE A 85 1.54 -7.69 -11.09
CA PHE A 85 0.30 -7.02 -11.47
C PHE A 85 -0.12 -7.40 -12.89
N TYR A 86 -1.40 -7.22 -13.19
CA TYR A 86 -2.01 -7.74 -14.40
C TYR A 86 -2.28 -6.62 -15.39
N VAL A 87 -1.91 -6.83 -16.65
CA VAL A 87 -2.12 -5.88 -17.72
C VAL A 87 -2.83 -6.51 -18.91
N ARG A 88 -3.59 -5.70 -19.63
CA ARG A 88 -4.16 -6.05 -20.93
C ARG A 88 -3.45 -5.27 -22.01
N GLU A 89 -3.20 -5.92 -23.15
CA GLU A 89 -2.73 -5.21 -24.34
C GLU A 89 -3.88 -4.42 -24.98
N ASN A 90 -3.66 -3.14 -25.21
CA ASN A 90 -4.62 -2.24 -25.85
C ASN A 90 -3.89 -1.40 -26.91
N ARG A 91 -4.11 -1.69 -28.19
CA ARG A 91 -3.52 -0.92 -29.32
C ARG A 91 -1.99 -0.70 -29.21
N GLY A 92 -1.27 -1.69 -28.69
CA GLY A 92 0.19 -1.64 -28.52
C GLY A 92 0.67 -1.01 -27.20
N SER A 93 -0.22 -0.56 -26.33
CA SER A 93 0.08 -0.23 -24.92
C SER A 93 -0.34 -1.37 -23.99
N TYR A 94 0.21 -1.38 -22.77
CA TYR A 94 -0.18 -2.29 -21.71
C TYR A 94 -0.77 -1.50 -20.54
N GLU A 95 -2.04 -1.76 -20.24
CA GLU A 95 -2.81 -1.04 -19.24
C GLU A 95 -3.21 -1.97 -18.10
N PRO A 96 -3.11 -1.53 -16.82
CA PRO A 96 -3.58 -2.32 -15.69
C PRO A 96 -5.05 -2.68 -15.84
N ILE A 97 -5.37 -3.95 -15.59
CA ILE A 97 -6.74 -4.45 -15.63
C ILE A 97 -7.55 -3.88 -14.48
N PHE A 98 -8.71 -3.31 -14.80
CA PHE A 98 -9.77 -2.97 -13.87
C PHE A 98 -11.12 -3.21 -14.56
N ASP A 99 -11.69 -4.40 -14.38
CA ASP A 99 -12.81 -4.94 -15.15
C ASP A 99 -13.54 -6.03 -14.35
N LYS A 100 -14.87 -5.92 -14.23
CA LYS A 100 -15.70 -6.85 -13.44
C LYS A 100 -15.61 -8.31 -13.89
N ARG A 101 -15.19 -8.55 -15.14
CA ARG A 101 -14.93 -9.91 -15.67
C ARG A 101 -13.66 -10.56 -15.11
N TYR A 102 -12.75 -9.76 -14.56
CA TYR A 102 -11.44 -10.15 -14.05
C TYR A 102 -11.26 -9.63 -12.61
N PRO A 103 -12.07 -10.12 -11.65
CA PRO A 103 -12.13 -9.54 -10.31
C PRO A 103 -10.83 -9.72 -9.51
N VAL A 104 -10.13 -10.85 -9.66
CA VAL A 104 -8.86 -11.10 -8.96
C VAL A 104 -7.75 -10.16 -9.45
N GLU A 105 -7.66 -10.00 -10.77
CA GLU A 105 -6.70 -9.11 -11.44
C GLU A 105 -6.97 -7.65 -11.06
N SER A 106 -8.25 -7.26 -11.11
CA SER A 106 -8.71 -5.92 -10.74
C SER A 106 -8.39 -5.61 -9.28
N PHE A 107 -8.71 -6.52 -8.37
CA PHE A 107 -8.45 -6.35 -6.94
C PHE A 107 -6.95 -6.26 -6.66
N THR A 108 -6.15 -7.15 -7.26
CA THR A 108 -4.69 -7.12 -7.16
C THR A 108 -4.13 -5.78 -7.62
N ASN A 109 -4.55 -5.30 -8.79
CA ASN A 109 -4.07 -4.04 -9.35
C ASN A 109 -4.47 -2.82 -8.51
N ILE A 110 -5.66 -2.83 -7.91
CA ILE A 110 -6.09 -1.82 -6.94
C ILE A 110 -5.17 -1.84 -5.72
N LEU A 111 -4.97 -3.01 -5.10
CA LEU A 111 -4.16 -3.16 -3.89
C LEU A 111 -2.69 -2.78 -4.11
N LEU A 112 -2.16 -3.02 -5.31
CA LEU A 112 -0.82 -2.60 -5.72
C LEU A 112 -0.74 -1.17 -6.28
N ASN A 113 -1.84 -0.41 -6.20
CA ASN A 113 -1.93 0.98 -6.62
C ASN A 113 -1.52 1.21 -8.09
N ARG A 114 -2.00 0.32 -8.97
CA ARG A 114 -1.78 0.39 -10.42
C ARG A 114 -2.94 1.04 -11.17
N VAL A 115 -4.12 1.09 -10.56
CA VAL A 115 -5.31 1.74 -11.13
C VAL A 115 -5.32 3.22 -10.69
N LYS A 116 -5.15 4.14 -11.65
CA LYS A 116 -5.02 5.59 -11.38
C LYS A 116 -6.31 6.23 -10.88
N GLU A 117 -7.46 5.77 -11.38
CA GLU A 117 -8.78 6.34 -11.06
C GLU A 117 -9.47 5.58 -9.93
N ASN A 118 -8.71 5.05 -8.97
CA ASN A 118 -9.28 4.36 -7.82
C ASN A 118 -10.06 5.33 -6.93
N LYS A 119 -11.38 5.15 -6.85
CA LYS A 119 -12.29 5.96 -6.03
C LYS A 119 -12.77 5.23 -4.76
N LEU A 120 -12.20 4.08 -4.43
CA LEU A 120 -12.61 3.31 -3.27
C LEU A 120 -12.29 4.04 -1.97
N LYS A 121 -13.16 3.82 -0.99
CA LYS A 121 -12.94 4.23 0.40
C LYS A 121 -12.38 3.06 1.18
N ILE A 122 -11.72 3.36 2.29
CA ILE A 122 -11.21 2.36 3.21
C ILE A 122 -11.66 2.65 4.65
N GLU A 123 -12.20 1.64 5.33
CA GLU A 123 -12.40 1.59 6.79
C GLU A 123 -11.30 0.74 7.41
N ILE A 124 -10.52 1.31 8.34
CA ILE A 124 -9.39 0.61 8.95
C ILE A 124 -9.64 0.41 10.44
N THR A 125 -9.47 -0.82 10.91
CA THR A 125 -9.27 -1.14 12.32
C THR A 125 -7.79 -1.45 12.55
N GLN A 126 -7.08 -0.55 13.23
CA GLN A 126 -5.69 -0.76 13.58
C GLN A 126 -5.59 -1.58 14.87
N HIS A 127 -4.94 -2.73 14.77
CA HIS A 127 -4.55 -3.56 15.90
C HIS A 127 -3.24 -3.04 16.48
N MET A 128 -3.32 -2.49 17.69
CA MET A 128 -2.20 -1.96 18.46
C MET A 128 -1.89 -2.93 19.61
N TYR A 129 -0.77 -2.71 20.31
CA TYR A 129 -0.45 -3.50 21.50
C TYR A 129 -1.56 -3.37 22.56
N GLY A 130 -2.26 -4.47 22.83
CA GLY A 130 -3.32 -4.56 23.86
C GLY A 130 -4.64 -3.85 23.53
N ASN A 131 -4.81 -3.23 22.36
CA ASN A 131 -6.06 -2.55 21.99
C ASN A 131 -6.26 -2.47 20.46
N THR A 132 -7.46 -2.07 20.04
CA THR A 132 -7.80 -1.75 18.66
C THR A 132 -8.36 -0.33 18.55
N LYS A 133 -8.04 0.38 17.47
CA LYS A 133 -8.61 1.69 17.17
C LYS A 133 -9.18 1.74 15.76
N LYS A 134 -10.32 2.40 15.60
CA LYS A 134 -10.90 2.69 14.29
C LYS A 134 -10.31 3.97 13.72
N VAL A 135 -9.80 3.90 12.50
CA VAL A 135 -9.41 5.08 11.72
C VAL A 135 -10.66 5.61 11.00
N PRO A 136 -10.86 6.93 10.89
CA PRO A 136 -11.93 7.50 10.07
C PRO A 136 -11.88 6.97 8.63
N VAL A 137 -13.07 6.71 8.07
CA VAL A 137 -13.22 6.31 6.67
C VAL A 137 -12.64 7.39 5.77
N GLN A 138 -11.82 6.98 4.81
CA GLN A 138 -11.10 7.90 3.93
C GLN A 138 -10.92 7.31 2.53
N ASN A 139 -10.46 8.11 1.57
CA ASN A 139 -10.08 7.60 0.27
C ASN A 139 -8.90 6.64 0.42
N MET A 140 -8.98 5.46 -0.20
CA MET A 140 -7.92 4.45 -0.16
C MET A 140 -6.57 5.00 -0.66
N GLN A 141 -6.59 5.96 -1.58
CA GLN A 141 -5.41 6.63 -2.11
C GLN A 141 -4.55 7.29 -1.03
N ASN A 142 -5.15 7.78 0.06
CA ASN A 142 -4.43 8.38 1.17
C ASN A 142 -3.42 7.41 1.82
N ILE A 143 -3.72 6.10 1.81
CA ILE A 143 -2.82 5.07 2.35
C ILE A 143 -1.56 4.98 1.52
N TYR A 144 -1.68 5.06 0.19
CA TYR A 144 -0.54 5.04 -0.70
C TYR A 144 0.25 6.34 -0.64
N ASP A 145 -0.41 7.48 -0.50
CA ASP A 145 0.25 8.77 -0.35
C ASP A 145 1.12 8.81 0.91
N LEU A 146 0.65 8.20 2.00
CA LEU A 146 1.36 8.08 3.27
C LEU A 146 2.49 7.04 3.22
N LEU A 147 2.23 5.83 2.72
CA LEU A 147 3.13 4.68 2.88
C LEU A 147 3.95 4.36 1.64
N ALA A 148 3.37 4.43 0.44
CA ALA A 148 3.96 3.85 -0.77
C ALA A 148 5.17 4.62 -1.31
N ARG A 149 5.35 5.90 -0.92
CA ARG A 149 6.50 6.71 -1.38
C ARG A 149 7.85 6.11 -1.00
N ASN A 150 7.93 5.39 0.11
CA ASN A 150 9.17 4.86 0.66
C ASN A 150 9.11 3.35 0.95
N MET A 151 8.06 2.66 0.49
CA MET A 151 7.83 1.26 0.80
C MET A 151 7.48 0.45 -0.44
N ASP A 152 7.95 -0.79 -0.48
CA ASP A 152 7.54 -1.75 -1.50
C ASP A 152 6.16 -2.30 -1.14
N ILE A 153 5.31 -2.49 -2.15
CA ILE A 153 3.96 -3.03 -1.97
C ILE A 153 3.91 -4.46 -2.50
N TYR A 154 3.38 -5.36 -1.68
CA TYR A 154 3.12 -6.74 -2.03
C TYR A 154 1.68 -7.10 -1.69
N CYS A 155 1.05 -7.95 -2.48
CA CYS A 155 -0.26 -8.48 -2.14
C CYS A 155 -0.37 -9.98 -2.45
N SER A 156 -1.29 -10.63 -1.75
CA SER A 156 -1.72 -12.00 -2.01
C SER A 156 -3.23 -12.02 -1.83
N VAL A 157 -3.98 -12.27 -2.91
CA VAL A 157 -5.42 -12.56 -2.79
C VAL A 157 -5.56 -13.93 -2.11
N THR A 158 -6.24 -13.97 -0.97
CA THR A 158 -6.36 -15.17 -0.13
C THR A 158 -7.67 -15.90 -0.34
N SER A 159 -8.71 -15.19 -0.76
CA SER A 159 -10.03 -15.76 -1.04
C SER A 159 -10.80 -14.89 -2.02
N ILE A 160 -11.59 -15.53 -2.87
CA ILE A 160 -12.60 -14.88 -3.71
C ILE A 160 -13.84 -15.76 -3.77
N ASN A 161 -14.98 -15.12 -3.56
CA ASN A 161 -16.28 -15.71 -3.87
C ASN A 161 -17.22 -14.61 -4.40
N LYS A 162 -18.48 -14.98 -4.65
CA LYS A 162 -19.48 -14.05 -5.20
C LYS A 162 -19.81 -12.88 -4.26
N GLU A 163 -19.63 -13.07 -2.96
CA GLU A 163 -20.01 -12.08 -1.94
C GLU A 163 -18.84 -11.15 -1.61
N LYS A 164 -17.63 -11.71 -1.43
CA LYS A 164 -16.47 -10.97 -0.97
C LYS A 164 -15.15 -11.48 -1.55
N MET A 165 -14.19 -10.57 -1.61
CA MET A 165 -12.77 -10.85 -1.83
C MET A 165 -11.98 -10.53 -0.58
N GLU A 166 -10.91 -11.29 -0.36
CA GLU A 166 -9.98 -11.10 0.75
C GLU A 166 -8.54 -11.17 0.25
N ALA A 167 -7.69 -10.34 0.84
CA ALA A 167 -6.27 -10.29 0.50
C ALA A 167 -5.41 -9.86 1.69
N THR A 168 -4.15 -10.27 1.65
CA THR A 168 -3.09 -9.69 2.48
C THR A 168 -2.36 -8.65 1.64
N LEU A 169 -2.28 -7.42 2.14
CA LEU A 169 -1.53 -6.31 1.55
C LEU A 169 -0.41 -5.89 2.50
N VAL A 170 0.82 -5.82 1.99
CA VAL A 170 2.02 -5.52 2.77
C VAL A 170 2.75 -4.33 2.18
N PHE A 171 3.05 -3.35 3.03
CA PHE A 171 3.98 -2.27 2.75
C PHE A 171 5.28 -2.55 3.50
N HIS A 172 6.40 -2.71 2.78
CA HIS A 172 7.71 -3.02 3.36
C HIS A 172 8.66 -1.86 3.25
N HIS A 173 9.09 -1.33 4.38
CA HIS A 173 10.14 -0.33 4.43
C HIS A 173 11.51 -1.02 4.40
N ARG A 174 12.05 -1.28 3.20
CA ARG A 174 13.31 -2.05 3.02
C ARG A 174 14.48 -1.60 3.91
N LYS A 175 14.73 -0.30 4.03
CA LYS A 175 15.88 0.24 4.80
C LYS A 175 15.78 0.02 6.32
N LEU A 176 14.59 0.20 6.88
CA LEU A 176 14.32 0.09 8.32
C LEU A 176 13.81 -1.32 8.70
N ASN A 177 13.54 -2.14 7.68
CA ASN A 177 13.15 -3.54 7.76
C ASN A 177 11.97 -3.83 8.70
N PHE A 178 10.89 -3.07 8.53
CA PHE A 178 9.58 -3.36 9.12
C PHE A 178 8.51 -3.36 8.03
N ILE A 179 7.35 -3.93 8.35
CA ILE A 179 6.17 -3.87 7.48
C ILE A 179 4.97 -3.23 8.18
N HIS A 180 4.06 -2.71 7.36
CA HIS A 180 2.64 -2.58 7.71
C HIS A 180 1.88 -3.66 6.94
N MET A 181 1.11 -4.47 7.64
CA MET A 181 0.30 -5.53 7.06
C MET A 181 -1.18 -5.21 7.22
N PHE A 182 -1.89 -5.25 6.11
CA PHE A 182 -3.33 -5.11 6.04
C PHE A 182 -3.94 -6.46 5.66
N ILE A 183 -4.91 -6.90 6.45
CA ILE A 183 -5.84 -7.96 6.04
C ILE A 183 -7.07 -7.26 5.51
N VAL A 184 -7.25 -7.32 4.19
CA VAL A 184 -8.20 -6.51 3.43
C VAL A 184 -9.38 -7.38 3.01
N SER A 185 -10.59 -6.84 3.09
CA SER A 185 -11.79 -7.45 2.52
C SER A 185 -12.68 -6.41 1.86
N VAL A 186 -13.30 -6.77 0.75
CA VAL A 186 -14.24 -5.92 0.02
C VAL A 186 -15.38 -6.79 -0.50
N PRO A 187 -16.64 -6.36 -0.40
CA PRO A 187 -17.72 -6.99 -1.16
C PRO A 187 -17.40 -6.99 -2.65
N THR A 188 -17.71 -8.08 -3.36
CA THR A 188 -17.27 -8.22 -4.75
C THR A 188 -17.87 -7.16 -5.67
N ASP A 189 -19.11 -6.73 -5.39
CA ASP A 189 -19.74 -5.65 -6.14
C ASP A 189 -19.14 -4.28 -5.80
N ASP A 190 -18.85 -4.00 -4.53
CA ASP A 190 -18.27 -2.72 -4.07
C ASP A 190 -16.93 -2.38 -4.73
N LEU A 191 -16.13 -3.38 -5.15
CA LEU A 191 -14.84 -3.14 -5.81
C LEU A 191 -14.96 -2.25 -7.05
N PHE A 192 -16.11 -2.31 -7.75
CA PHE A 192 -16.34 -1.62 -9.02
C PHE A 192 -17.27 -0.42 -8.89
N GLU A 193 -17.78 -0.14 -7.68
CA GLU A 193 -18.68 0.97 -7.40
C GLU A 193 -17.90 2.23 -7.01
N GLU A 194 -18.36 3.38 -7.49
CA GLU A 194 -17.77 4.67 -7.10
C GLU A 194 -17.99 4.92 -5.61
N GLY A 195 -16.89 4.99 -4.84
CA GLY A 195 -16.95 5.15 -3.39
C GLY A 195 -17.26 3.86 -2.62
N GLY A 196 -17.20 2.70 -3.27
CA GLY A 196 -17.27 1.38 -2.61
C GLY A 196 -16.28 1.26 -1.46
N VAL A 197 -16.63 0.46 -0.44
CA VAL A 197 -15.91 0.46 0.84
C VAL A 197 -15.10 -0.82 1.01
N VAL A 198 -13.79 -0.64 1.06
CA VAL A 198 -12.85 -1.66 1.47
C VAL A 198 -12.72 -1.64 3.00
N THR A 199 -12.76 -2.79 3.64
CA THR A 199 -12.47 -2.93 5.07
C THR A 199 -11.08 -3.51 5.27
N ALA A 200 -10.36 -3.06 6.29
CA ALA A 200 -9.04 -3.57 6.59
C ALA A 200 -8.74 -3.67 8.08
N LYS A 201 -8.09 -4.78 8.48
CA LYS A 201 -7.38 -4.89 9.75
C LYS A 201 -5.92 -4.55 9.52
N LEU A 202 -5.41 -3.54 10.22
CA LEU A 202 -4.02 -3.09 10.10
C LEU A 202 -3.19 -3.54 11.29
N TYR A 203 -2.11 -4.24 11.01
CA TYR A 203 -1.01 -4.53 11.92
C TYR A 203 0.21 -3.72 11.48
N GLY A 204 0.45 -2.59 12.13
CA GLY A 204 1.53 -1.67 11.75
C GLY A 204 2.89 -2.09 12.31
N ASN A 205 3.97 -1.47 11.84
CA ASN A 205 5.31 -1.50 12.44
C ASN A 205 5.75 -2.89 12.92
N ILE A 206 5.56 -3.93 12.11
CA ILE A 206 5.97 -5.30 12.44
C ILE A 206 7.45 -5.43 12.05
N PRO A 207 8.39 -5.55 13.00
CA PRO A 207 9.79 -5.74 12.68
C PRO A 207 9.97 -7.04 11.88
N GLN A 208 10.75 -6.98 10.80
CA GLN A 208 11.09 -8.16 10.00
C GLN A 208 12.44 -8.71 10.44
N SER A 209 12.70 -8.74 11.75
CA SER A 209 13.99 -9.09 12.34
C SER A 209 14.60 -10.31 11.65
N ASN A 210 15.88 -10.19 11.30
CA ASN A 210 16.67 -11.29 10.79
C ASN A 210 16.62 -12.42 11.83
N ILE A 211 15.93 -13.52 11.53
CA ILE A 211 15.95 -14.74 12.35
C ILE A 211 17.39 -15.17 12.71
N ARG A 212 18.39 -14.73 11.93
CA ARG A 212 19.82 -14.89 12.19
C ARG A 212 20.30 -14.35 13.55
N THR A 213 19.76 -13.25 14.10
CA THR A 213 20.22 -12.74 15.41
C THR A 213 19.69 -13.53 16.60
N LEU A 214 18.63 -14.31 16.43
CA LEU A 214 18.14 -15.23 17.48
C LEU A 214 18.99 -16.51 17.56
N PHE A 215 19.55 -16.96 16.44
CA PHE A 215 20.41 -18.15 16.37
C PHE A 215 21.91 -17.86 16.53
N GLY A 216 22.36 -16.60 16.41
CA GLY A 216 23.76 -16.22 16.61
C GLY A 216 24.26 -16.22 18.07
N LYS A 217 23.42 -16.58 19.04
CA LYS A 217 23.79 -16.69 20.47
C LYS A 217 24.08 -18.11 20.96
N TYR A 218 23.91 -19.13 20.12
CA TYR A 218 24.46 -20.46 20.39
C TYR A 218 25.80 -20.58 19.65
N LYS A 219 26.87 -20.17 20.33
CA LYS A 219 28.22 -20.61 19.98
C LYS A 219 28.40 -22.03 20.52
N GLU A 220 28.87 -22.92 19.66
CA GLU A 220 29.73 -24.04 20.07
C GLU A 220 31.04 -23.49 20.65
#